data_AF-A0A3N5GT48-F1
#
_entry.id   AF-A0A3N5GT48-F1
#
_cell.length_a   1.000
_cell.length_b   1.000
_cell.length_c   1.000
_cell.angle_alpha   90.00
_cell.angle_beta   90.00
_cell.angle_gamma   90.00
#
_symmetry.space_group_name_H-M   'P 1'
#
loop_
_entity.id
_entity.type
_entity.pdbx_description
1 polymer ?
#
loop_
_entity_poly.entity_id
_entity_poly.type
_entity_poly.pdbx_seq_one_letter_code
_entity_poly.pdbx_strand_id
1 'polypeptide(L)' 'MVRKEPVVVRAALGFETTGRDGLGAMVGAWSAAAGARRGGAALGQVELMRDIDRYNEVDCRVMAEVIGYLRDHH' A
#
# COMPACT_ATOMS: atom_id res chain seq x y z
N MET A 1 -3.52 -31.46 -17.65
CA MET A 1 -2.89 -30.14 -17.85
C MET A 1 -3.78 -29.08 -17.23
N VAL A 2 -3.59 -28.79 -15.93
CA VAL A 2 -4.37 -27.78 -15.21
C VAL A 2 -3.78 -26.42 -15.59
N ARG A 3 -4.58 -25.57 -16.24
CA ARG A 3 -4.21 -24.17 -16.47
C ARG A 3 -4.02 -23.53 -15.09
N LYS A 4 -2.79 -23.16 -14.74
CA LYS A 4 -2.54 -22.26 -13.62
C LYS A 4 -3.08 -20.91 -14.06
N GLU A 5 -4.29 -20.56 -13.62
CA GLU A 5 -4.71 -19.16 -13.69
C GLU A 5 -3.61 -18.32 -13.04
N PRO A 6 -3.18 -17.20 -13.66
CA PRO A 6 -2.19 -16.35 -13.05
C PRO A 6 -2.77 -15.91 -11.70
N VAL A 7 -2.07 -16.26 -10.62
CA VAL A 7 -2.47 -15.95 -9.26
C VAL A 7 -2.41 -14.42 -9.12
N VAL A 8 -3.47 -13.73 -9.52
CA VAL A 8 -3.74 -12.39 -9.04
C VAL A 8 -4.06 -12.59 -7.58
N VAL A 9 -3.03 -12.50 -6.73
CA VAL A 9 -3.17 -12.56 -5.29
C VAL A 9 -4.05 -11.37 -4.90
N ARG A 10 -5.36 -11.59 -4.84
CA ARG A 10 -6.29 -10.68 -4.17
C ARG A 10 -5.93 -10.75 -2.70
N ALA A 11 -5.06 -9.85 -2.25
CA ALA A 11 -5.01 -9.49 -0.85
C ALA A 11 -6.45 -9.15 -0.46
N ALA A 12 -7.01 -9.92 0.47
CA ALA A 12 -8.38 -9.76 0.91
C ALA A 12 -8.57 -8.29 1.29
N LEU A 13 -9.56 -7.64 0.66
CA LEU A 13 -9.92 -6.22 0.80
C LEU A 13 -9.01 -5.25 0.00
N GLY A 14 -9.59 -4.59 -1.00
CA GLY A 14 -8.92 -3.53 -1.77
C GLY A 14 -8.73 -2.26 -0.94
N PHE A 15 -7.86 -1.35 -1.37
CA PHE A 15 -7.49 -0.16 -0.60
C PHE A 15 -8.68 0.74 -0.21
N GLU A 16 -9.73 0.73 -1.02
CA GLU A 16 -10.98 1.46 -0.76
C GLU A 16 -11.80 0.87 0.39
N THR A 17 -11.61 -0.41 0.69
CA THR A 17 -12.34 -1.13 1.75
C THR A 17 -11.64 -1.08 3.10
N THR A 18 -10.33 -0.80 3.14
CA THR A 18 -9.57 -0.56 4.38
C THR A 18 -9.63 0.90 4.85
N GLY A 19 -10.14 1.81 4.02
CA GLY A 19 -10.07 3.26 4.22
C GLY A 19 -8.76 3.84 3.67
N ARG A 20 -8.83 5.01 3.01
CA ARG A 20 -7.66 5.77 2.54
C ARG A 20 -7.14 6.70 3.64
N ASP A 21 -6.88 6.12 4.80
CA ASP A 21 -6.25 6.79 5.94
C ASP A 21 -5.00 6.01 6.37
N GLY A 22 -4.24 6.58 7.33
CA GLY A 22 -2.99 5.98 7.77
C GLY A 22 -3.16 4.57 8.35
N LEU A 23 -4.26 4.29 9.07
CA LEU A 23 -4.51 2.97 9.63
C LEU A 23 -4.85 1.95 8.53
N GLY A 24 -5.71 2.35 7.59
CA GLY A 24 -6.07 1.56 6.42
C GLY A 24 -4.86 1.20 5.57
N ALA A 25 -3.94 2.14 5.36
CA ALA A 25 -2.67 1.90 4.68
C ALA A 25 -1.79 0.88 5.41
N MET A 26 -1.67 0.97 6.74
CA MET A 26 -0.89 0.00 7.52
C MET A 26 -1.48 -1.41 7.47
N VAL A 27 -2.80 -1.54 7.70
CA VAL A 27 -3.50 -2.84 7.65
C VAL A 27 -3.47 -3.43 6.24
N GLY A 28 -3.63 -2.59 5.22
CA GLY A 28 -3.53 -2.97 3.82
C GLY A 28 -2.13 -3.48 3.47
N ALA A 29 -1.07 -2.79 3.88
CA ALA A 29 0.31 -3.21 3.64
C ALA A 29 0.63 -4.54 4.32
N TRP A 30 0.18 -4.74 5.56
CA TRP A 30 0.32 -6.00 6.28
C TRP A 30 -0.35 -7.16 5.53
N SER A 31 -1.57 -6.94 5.05
CA SER A 31 -2.35 -7.92 4.29
C SER A 31 -1.71 -8.23 2.93
N ALA A 32 -1.22 -7.20 2.22
CA ALA A 32 -0.49 -7.34 0.98
C ALA A 32 0.79 -8.17 1.17
N ALA A 33 1.56 -7.92 2.24
CA ALA A 33 2.76 -8.68 2.57
C ALA A 33 2.44 -10.15 2.87
N ALA A 34 1.37 -10.43 3.59
CA ALA A 34 0.93 -11.79 3.84
C ALA A 34 0.50 -12.51 2.53
N GLY A 35 -0.21 -11.80 1.64
CA GLY A 35 -0.58 -12.32 0.32
C GLY A 35 0.63 -12.61 -0.56
N ALA A 36 1.56 -11.67 -0.68
CA ALA A 36 2.79 -11.79 -1.47
C ALA A 36 3.60 -13.03 -1.07
N ARG A 37 3.80 -13.23 0.24
CA ARG A 37 4.49 -14.40 0.79
C ARG A 37 3.81 -15.72 0.41
N ARG A 38 2.48 -15.79 0.52
CA ARG A 38 1.71 -17.00 0.13
C ARG A 38 1.77 -17.27 -1.37
N GLY A 39 1.80 -16.22 -2.19
CA GLY A 39 1.82 -16.32 -3.65
C GLY A 39 3.21 -16.45 -4.27
N GLY A 40 4.29 -16.30 -3.48
CA GLY A 40 5.66 -16.25 -4.01
C GLY A 40 5.94 -15.04 -4.90
N ALA A 41 5.20 -13.94 -4.69
CA ALA A 41 5.34 -12.69 -5.45
C ALA A 41 6.15 -11.66 -4.65
N ALA A 42 6.81 -10.73 -5.35
CA ALA A 42 7.40 -9.58 -4.70
C ALA A 42 6.29 -8.63 -4.18
N LEU A 43 6.52 -7.97 -3.05
CA LEU A 43 5.50 -7.12 -2.42
C LEU A 43 5.03 -5.98 -3.35
N GLY A 44 5.95 -5.35 -4.10
CA GLY A 44 5.62 -4.30 -5.08
C GLY A 44 4.85 -4.79 -6.32
N GLN A 45 4.67 -6.12 -6.46
CA GLN A 45 3.80 -6.70 -7.50
C GLN A 45 2.35 -6.85 -7.03
N VAL A 46 2.07 -6.68 -5.73
CA VAL A 46 0.71 -6.70 -5.20
C VAL A 46 0.04 -5.36 -5.49
N GLU A 47 -1.11 -5.39 -6.16
CA GLU A 47 -1.88 -4.20 -6.54
C GLU A 47 -2.17 -3.27 -5.34
N LEU A 48 -2.64 -3.84 -4.23
CA LEU A 48 -2.88 -3.12 -2.98
C LEU A 48 -1.64 -2.35 -2.49
N MET A 49 -0.44 -2.92 -2.64
CA MET A 49 0.79 -2.23 -2.24
C MET A 49 1.09 -1.05 -3.16
N ARG A 50 0.77 -1.12 -4.46
CA ARG A 50 0.96 -0.01 -5.40
C ARG A 50 0.01 1.15 -5.10
N ASP A 51 -1.22 0.84 -4.69
CA ASP A 51 -2.16 1.89 -4.24
C ASP A 51 -1.68 2.57 -2.95
N ILE A 52 -1.16 1.80 -2.00
CA ILE A 52 -0.56 2.32 -0.76
C ILE A 52 0.67 3.18 -1.06
N ASP A 53 1.51 2.76 -2.01
CA ASP A 53 2.69 3.52 -2.45
C ASP A 53 2.29 4.90 -3.00
N ARG A 54 1.28 4.93 -3.89
CA ARG A 54 0.74 6.19 -4.42
C ARG A 54 0.12 7.08 -3.34
N TYR A 55 -0.57 6.49 -2.37
CA TYR A 55 -1.09 7.23 -1.21
C TYR A 55 0.05 7.84 -0.38
N ASN A 56 1.06 7.04 -0.04
CA ASN A 56 2.20 7.46 0.76
C ASN A 56 3.04 8.53 0.06
N GLU A 57 3.12 8.54 -1.28
CA GLU A 57 3.84 9.59 -2.02
C GLU A 57 3.26 10.98 -1.73
N VAL A 58 1.93 11.10 -1.76
CA VAL A 58 1.24 12.37 -1.46
C VAL A 58 1.45 12.73 0.00
N ASP A 59 1.28 11.77 0.91
CA ASP A 59 1.42 11.97 2.35
C ASP A 59 2.84 12.44 2.72
N CYS A 60 3.88 11.80 2.15
CA CYS A 60 5.27 12.21 2.33
C CYS A 60 5.56 13.61 1.76
N ARG A 61 4.97 13.98 0.63
CA ARG A 61 5.12 15.33 0.06
C ARG A 61 4.52 16.39 0.96
N VAL A 62 3.29 16.18 1.40
CA VAL A 62 2.60 17.10 2.32
C VAL A 62 3.34 17.21 3.64
N MET A 63 3.81 16.09 4.20
CA MET A 63 4.63 16.10 5.42
C MET A 63 5.92 16.90 5.25
N ALA A 64 6.59 16.80 4.09
CA ALA A 64 7.79 17.60 3.81
C ALA A 64 7.46 19.10 3.76
N GLU A 65 6.34 19.49 3.15
CA GLU A 65 5.87 20.88 3.10
C GLU A 65 5.55 21.41 4.51
N VAL A 66 4.85 20.62 5.34
CA VAL A 66 4.52 20.97 6.72
C VAL A 66 5.79 21.14 7.56
N ILE A 67 6.74 20.21 7.46
CA ILE A 67 8.02 20.31 8.18
C ILE A 67 8.79 21.55 7.72
N GLY A 68 8.79 21.84 6.41
CA GLY A 68 9.41 23.05 5.87
C GLY A 68 8.81 24.32 6.48
N TYR A 69 7.49 24.45 6.44
CA TYR A 69 6.79 25.59 7.04
C TYR A 69 7.10 25.75 8.52
N LEU A 70 7.06 24.65 9.30
CA LEU A 70 7.35 24.69 10.73
C LEU A 70 8.78 25.14 11.01
N ARG A 71 9.76 24.69 10.23
CA ARG A 71 11.17 25.12 10.37
C ARG A 71 11.39 26.60 10.08
N ASP A 72 10.60 27.16 9.16
CA ASP A 72 10.73 28.56 8.77
C ASP A 72 10.01 29.53 9.73
N HIS A 73 9.06 29.03 10.55
CA HIS A 73 8.14 29.87 11.35
C HIS A 73 8.11 29.56 12.86
N HIS A 74 8.80 28.52 13.34
CA HIS A 74 8.88 28.14 14.75
C HIS A 74 10.31 27.74 15.15
#